data_AF-A0A950H725-F1
#
_entry.id   AF-A0A950H725-F1
#
_cell.length_a   1.000
_cell.length_b   1.000
_cell.length_c   1.000
_cell.angle_alpha   90.00
_cell.angle_beta   90.00
_cell.angle_gamma   90.00
#
_symmetry.space_group_name_H-M   'P 1'
#
loop_
_entity.id
_entity.type
_entity.pdbx_description
1 polymer ?
#
loop_
_entity_poly.entity_id
_entity_poly.type
_entity_poly.pdbx_seq_one_letter_code
_entity_poly.pdbx_strand_id
1 'polypeptide(L)'
;MRLLIRLLQRLLIVGLGVLTVWLIVFVVFDTADRRLPWIVALSLTYGLAAYVILPRVVLMGLKILNRKLVPRYTIAGDGLPADPVNLVLVGTLQQLRDAFATAGWSQADRLGVASSWRMVRAFVLNSPYPTAPFSTLYLFGRGQDIGFQMAI
;
A
#
# COMPACT_ATOMS: atom_id res chain seq x y z
N MET A 1 -29.22 -15.40 -17.00
CA MET A 1 -28.14 -14.38 -17.05
C MET A 1 -27.03 -14.57 -16.00
N ARG A 2 -27.34 -14.67 -14.69
CA ARG A 2 -26.32 -14.84 -13.64
C ARG A 2 -25.48 -16.14 -13.73
N LEU A 3 -26.08 -17.25 -14.18
CA LEU A 3 -25.38 -18.53 -14.40
C LEU A 3 -24.35 -18.44 -15.52
N LEU A 4 -24.71 -17.80 -16.63
CA LEU A 4 -23.82 -17.58 -17.78
C LEU A 4 -22.59 -16.76 -17.38
N ILE A 5 -22.80 -15.69 -16.62
CA ILE A 5 -21.72 -14.82 -16.12
C ILE A 5 -20.75 -15.61 -15.22
N ARG A 6 -21.26 -16.44 -14.31
CA ARG A 6 -20.42 -17.28 -13.43
C ARG A 6 -19.64 -18.34 -14.21
N LEU A 7 -20.25 -18.93 -15.23
CA LEU A 7 -19.62 -19.96 -16.06
C LEU A 7 -18.50 -19.34 -16.90
N LEU A 8 -18.74 -18.15 -17.46
CA LEU A 8 -17.76 -17.38 -18.21
C LEU A 8 -16.58 -16.93 -17.31
N GLN A 9 -16.85 -16.49 -16.08
CA GLN A 9 -15.80 -16.22 -15.09
C GLN A 9 -14.96 -17.45 -14.77
N ARG A 10 -15.59 -18.62 -14.56
CA ARG A 10 -14.86 -19.87 -14.27
C ARG A 10 -13.96 -20.29 -15.43
N LEU A 11 -14.46 -20.22 -16.66
CA LEU A 11 -13.68 -20.51 -17.85
C LEU A 11 -12.50 -19.55 -18.01
N LEU A 12 -12.71 -18.27 -17.71
CA LEU A 12 -11.66 -17.26 -17.78
C LEU A 12 -10.57 -17.50 -16.72
N ILE A 13 -10.95 -17.87 -15.50
CA ILE A 13 -10.01 -18.24 -14.43
C ILE A 13 -9.21 -19.49 -14.80
N VAL A 14 -9.88 -20.53 -15.31
CA VAL A 14 -9.21 -21.77 -15.75
C VAL A 14 -8.26 -21.49 -16.92
N GLY A 15 -8.70 -20.70 -17.91
CA GLY A 15 -7.86 -20.29 -19.03
C GLY A 15 -6.64 -19.49 -18.60
N LEU A 16 -6.79 -18.56 -17.66
CA LEU A 16 -5.68 -17.80 -17.08
C LEU A 16 -4.70 -18.72 -16.32
N GLY A 17 -5.22 -19.71 -15.58
CA GLY A 17 -4.42 -20.70 -14.89
C GLY A 17 -3.60 -21.57 -15.84
N VAL A 18 -4.23 -22.09 -16.90
CA VAL A 18 -3.54 -22.88 -17.94
C VAL A 18 -2.49 -22.03 -18.66
N LEU A 19 -2.80 -20.77 -19.00
CA LEU A 19 -1.84 -19.85 -19.60
C LEU A 19 -0.64 -19.60 -18.68
N THR A 20 -0.86 -19.45 -17.38
CA THR A 20 0.20 -19.23 -16.39
C THR A 20 1.10 -20.46 -16.28
N VAL A 21 0.53 -21.66 -16.18
CA VAL A 21 1.28 -22.92 -16.16
C VAL A 21 2.04 -23.11 -17.47
N TRP A 22 1.42 -22.81 -18.60
CA TRP A 22 2.06 -22.89 -19.91
C TRP A 22 3.23 -21.93 -20.05
N LEU A 23 3.08 -20.67 -19.61
CA LEU A 23 4.17 -19.69 -19.56
C LEU A 23 5.32 -20.17 -18.65
N ILE A 24 5.00 -20.72 -17.47
CA ILE A 24 6.04 -21.24 -16.57
C ILE A 24 6.77 -22.41 -17.22
N VAL A 25 6.05 -23.41 -17.72
CA VAL A 25 6.64 -24.62 -18.30
C VAL A 25 7.41 -24.29 -19.58
N PHE A 26 6.81 -23.60 -20.54
CA PHE A 26 7.42 -23.42 -21.85
C PHE A 26 8.33 -22.20 -21.95
N VAL A 27 8.07 -21.10 -21.24
CA VAL A 27 8.94 -19.91 -21.33
C VAL A 27 10.06 -19.97 -20.30
N VAL A 28 9.86 -20.56 -19.12
CA VAL A 28 10.91 -20.63 -18.08
C VAL A 28 11.77 -21.88 -18.22
N PHE A 29 11.20 -23.07 -18.47
CA PHE A 29 12.01 -24.29 -18.57
C PHE A 29 12.71 -24.44 -19.93
N ASP A 30 12.05 -24.14 -21.06
CA ASP A 30 12.68 -24.29 -22.40
C ASP A 30 13.83 -23.28 -22.61
N THR A 31 13.69 -22.06 -22.08
CA THR A 31 14.74 -21.03 -22.15
C THR A 31 15.90 -21.30 -21.17
N ALA A 32 15.68 -22.08 -20.10
CA ALA A 32 16.70 -22.35 -19.07
C ALA A 32 17.63 -23.51 -19.42
N ASP A 33 17.31 -24.32 -20.44
CA ASP A 33 17.88 -25.65 -20.64
C ASP A 33 19.34 -25.68 -21.14
N ARG A 34 20.06 -24.54 -21.17
CA ARG A 34 21.51 -24.57 -21.47
C ARG A 34 22.47 -23.78 -20.58
N ARG A 35 22.07 -22.82 -19.73
CA ARG A 35 23.06 -22.09 -18.89
C ARG A 35 22.60 -21.54 -17.53
N LEU A 36 21.32 -21.66 -17.14
CA LEU A 36 20.83 -21.13 -15.85
C LEU A 36 20.21 -22.24 -15.00
N PRO A 37 20.57 -22.39 -13.71
CA PRO A 37 19.93 -23.37 -12.84
C PRO A 37 18.44 -23.05 -12.73
N TRP A 38 17.57 -24.02 -13.01
CA TRP A 38 16.11 -23.89 -12.96
C TRP A 38 15.59 -23.24 -11.67
N ILE A 39 16.29 -23.42 -10.54
CA ILE A 39 16.02 -22.79 -9.25
C ILE A 39 16.07 -21.27 -9.36
N VAL A 40 17.10 -20.72 -10.02
CA VAL A 40 17.28 -19.27 -10.18
C VAL A 40 16.14 -18.71 -11.03
N ALA A 41 15.78 -19.39 -12.11
CA ALA A 41 14.69 -18.96 -12.99
C ALA A 41 13.33 -18.96 -12.26
N LEU A 42 13.08 -19.99 -11.44
CA LEU A 42 11.87 -20.09 -10.62
C LEU A 42 11.83 -18.99 -9.54
N SER A 43 12.92 -18.77 -8.82
CA SER A 43 13.03 -17.72 -7.80
C SER A 43 12.83 -16.32 -8.39
N LEU A 44 13.43 -16.06 -9.55
CA LEU A 44 13.32 -14.76 -10.23
C LEU A 44 11.90 -14.51 -10.73
N THR A 45 11.27 -15.54 -11.30
CA THR A 45 9.88 -15.49 -11.76
C THR A 45 8.93 -15.26 -10.59
N TYR A 46 9.11 -15.98 -9.48
CA TYR A 46 8.34 -15.77 -8.26
C TYR A 46 8.51 -14.35 -7.73
N GLY A 47 9.76 -13.87 -7.63
CA GLY A 47 10.07 -12.52 -7.18
C GLY A 47 9.39 -11.45 -8.03
N LEU A 48 9.49 -11.56 -9.35
CA LEU A 48 8.85 -10.64 -10.29
C LEU A 48 7.32 -10.69 -10.18
N ALA A 49 6.74 -11.90 -10.14
CA ALA A 49 5.29 -12.06 -10.04
C ALA A 49 4.74 -11.50 -8.72
N ALA A 50 5.33 -11.88 -7.59
CA ALA A 50 4.84 -11.53 -6.25
C ALA A 50 5.07 -10.05 -5.90
N TYR A 51 6.23 -9.49 -6.25
CA TYR A 51 6.62 -8.15 -5.81
C TYR A 51 6.46 -7.06 -6.87
N VAL A 52 6.30 -7.41 -8.15
CA VAL A 52 6.20 -6.42 -9.25
C VAL A 52 4.85 -6.50 -9.96
N ILE A 53 4.44 -7.70 -10.40
CA ILE A 53 3.22 -7.86 -11.20
C ILE A 53 1.97 -7.79 -10.31
N LEU A 54 1.90 -8.63 -9.27
CA LEU A 54 0.73 -8.75 -8.41
C LEU A 54 0.32 -7.41 -7.75
N PRO A 55 1.25 -6.61 -7.16
CA PRO A 55 0.87 -5.34 -6.54
C PRO A 55 0.29 -4.36 -7.57
N ARG A 56 0.89 -4.28 -8.77
CA ARG A 56 0.43 -3.37 -9.82
C ARG A 56 -0.93 -3.77 -10.38
N VAL A 57 -1.19 -5.06 -10.58
CA VAL A 57 -2.49 -5.56 -11.03
C VAL A 57 -3.57 -5.27 -10.00
N VAL A 58 -3.31 -5.54 -8.71
CA VAL A 58 -4.25 -5.23 -7.62
C VAL A 58 -4.53 -3.72 -7.57
N LEU A 59 -3.49 -2.88 -7.62
CA LEU A 59 -3.63 -1.43 -7.57
C LEU A 59 -4.43 -0.88 -8.77
N MET A 60 -4.17 -1.38 -9.98
CA MET A 60 -4.88 -0.96 -11.18
C MET A 60 -6.34 -1.42 -11.15
N GLY A 61 -6.60 -2.64 -10.68
CA GLY A 61 -7.96 -3.15 -10.48
C GLY A 61 -8.76 -2.33 -9.48
N LEU A 62 -8.16 -2.00 -8.33
CA LEU A 62 -8.78 -1.13 -7.33
C LEU A 62 -9.07 0.27 -7.88
N LYS A 63 -8.16 0.84 -8.68
CA LYS A 63 -8.36 2.16 -9.32
C LYS A 63 -9.50 2.17 -10.33
N ILE A 64 -9.67 1.09 -11.09
CA ILE A 64 -10.77 0.93 -12.05
C ILE A 64 -12.10 0.73 -11.32
N LEU A 65 -12.13 -0.13 -10.30
CA LEU A 65 -13.35 -0.50 -9.60
C LEU A 65 -13.89 0.62 -8.69
N ASN A 66 -13.01 1.38 -8.03
CA ASN A 66 -13.39 2.41 -7.05
C ASN A 66 -13.41 3.83 -7.61
N ARG A 67 -13.54 4.01 -8.94
CA ARG A 67 -13.40 5.30 -9.62
C ARG A 67 -14.39 6.40 -9.16
N LYS A 68 -15.43 6.06 -8.38
CA LYS A 68 -16.45 6.99 -7.85
C LYS A 68 -16.67 6.90 -6.34
N LEU A 69 -15.83 6.16 -5.62
CA LEU A 69 -15.96 5.98 -4.17
C LEU A 69 -14.74 6.57 -3.45
N VAL A 70 -14.96 7.08 -2.23
CA VAL A 70 -13.85 7.44 -1.35
C VAL A 70 -13.05 6.15 -1.06
N PRO A 71 -11.72 6.14 -1.27
CA PRO A 71 -10.89 4.99 -0.98
C PRO A 71 -11.09 4.55 0.47
N ARG A 72 -11.33 3.25 0.69
CA ARG A 72 -11.49 2.69 2.05
C ARG A 72 -10.19 2.66 2.84
N TYR A 73 -9.06 2.78 2.15
CA TYR A 73 -7.72 2.75 2.72
C TYR A 73 -6.87 3.85 2.07
N THR A 74 -5.94 4.38 2.84
CA THR A 74 -4.83 5.17 2.35
C THR A 74 -3.79 4.26 1.71
N ILE A 75 -2.91 4.84 0.90
CA ILE A 75 -1.79 4.16 0.26
C ILE A 75 -0.49 4.65 0.88
N ALA A 76 0.41 3.74 1.28
CA ALA A 76 1.75 4.09 1.74
C ALA A 76 2.69 4.41 0.56
N GLY A 77 3.89 4.92 0.86
CA GLY A 77 4.86 5.29 -0.18
C GLY A 77 5.35 4.13 -1.06
N ASP A 78 5.22 2.89 -0.60
CA ASP A 78 5.51 1.66 -1.36
C ASP A 78 4.35 1.19 -2.26
N GLY A 79 3.21 1.91 -2.22
CA GLY A 79 2.02 1.59 -2.99
C GLY A 79 1.08 0.59 -2.31
N LEU A 80 1.38 0.11 -1.10
CA LEU A 80 0.51 -0.82 -0.40
C LEU A 80 -0.61 -0.10 0.38
N PRO A 81 -1.78 -0.72 0.58
CA PRO A 81 -2.79 -0.20 1.49
C PRO A 81 -2.25 -0.08 2.92
N ALA A 82 -2.53 1.05 3.57
CA ALA A 82 -2.12 1.34 4.94
C ALA A 82 -3.37 1.53 5.83
N ASP A 83 -3.61 2.74 6.33
CA ASP A 83 -4.66 3.00 7.31
C ASP A 83 -6.05 3.11 6.66
N PRO A 84 -7.12 2.66 7.35
CA PRO A 84 -8.49 2.77 6.87
C PRO A 84 -8.98 4.22 6.89
N VAL A 85 -9.81 4.57 5.92
CA VAL A 85 -10.53 5.85 5.87
C VAL A 85 -11.95 5.61 6.37
N ASN A 86 -12.24 6.04 7.59
CA ASN A 86 -13.47 5.72 8.31
C ASN A 86 -14.26 6.94 8.81
N LEU A 87 -13.60 8.08 9.00
CA LEU A 87 -14.21 9.29 9.56
C LEU A 87 -14.08 10.47 8.59
N VAL A 88 -15.11 11.30 8.58
CA VAL A 88 -15.09 12.61 7.91
C VAL A 88 -15.43 13.66 8.96
N LEU A 89 -14.50 14.59 9.19
CA LEU A 89 -14.67 15.71 10.10
C LEU A 89 -14.96 16.96 9.26
N VAL A 90 -16.00 17.72 9.62
CA VAL A 90 -16.40 18.94 8.91
C VAL A 90 -16.24 20.13 9.86
N GLY A 91 -15.44 21.10 9.44
CA GLY A 91 -15.15 22.29 10.24
C GLY A 91 -13.95 23.06 9.69
N THR A 92 -13.54 24.09 10.40
CA THR A 92 -12.31 24.84 10.09
C THR A 92 -11.08 24.09 10.57
N LEU A 93 -9.92 24.39 9.98
CA LEU A 93 -8.64 23.83 10.42
C LEU A 93 -8.33 24.20 11.89
N GLN A 94 -8.76 25.37 12.35
CA GLN A 94 -8.58 25.80 13.73
C GLN A 94 -9.43 24.94 14.69
N GLN A 95 -10.71 24.74 14.38
CA GLN A 95 -11.58 23.86 15.17
C GLN A 95 -11.03 22.43 15.25
N LEU A 96 -10.45 21.93 14.16
CA LEU A 96 -9.80 20.62 14.15
C LEU A 96 -8.62 20.58 15.13
N ARG A 97 -7.72 21.57 15.06
CA ARG A 97 -6.56 21.67 15.96
C ARG A 97 -6.98 21.75 17.42
N ASP A 98 -7.95 22.60 17.73
CA ASP A 98 -8.43 22.82 19.09
C ASP A 98 -9.12 21.56 19.66
N ALA A 99 -9.90 20.85 18.84
CA ALA A 99 -10.55 19.60 19.23
C ALA A 99 -9.54 18.50 19.58
N PHE A 100 -8.52 18.29 18.72
CA PHE A 100 -7.47 17.30 18.98
C PHE A 100 -6.59 17.70 20.17
N ALA A 101 -6.23 18.98 20.31
CA ALA A 101 -5.48 19.48 21.46
C ALA A 101 -6.23 19.27 22.78
N THR A 102 -7.54 19.52 22.81
CA THR A 102 -8.40 19.27 23.98
C THR A 102 -8.46 17.79 24.35
N ALA A 103 -8.38 16.91 23.35
CA ALA A 103 -8.32 15.46 23.54
C ALA A 103 -6.92 14.94 23.95
N GLY A 104 -5.93 15.81 24.15
CA GLY A 104 -4.56 15.44 24.51
C GLY A 104 -3.67 15.05 23.32
N TRP A 105 -4.14 15.23 22.09
CA TRP A 105 -3.36 14.95 20.89
C TRP A 105 -2.52 16.15 20.50
N SER A 106 -1.30 15.89 20.08
CA SER A 106 -0.37 16.89 19.56
C SER A 106 -0.29 16.82 18.04
N GLN A 107 -0.17 17.96 17.37
CA GLN A 107 0.09 17.94 15.93
C GLN A 107 1.46 17.34 15.65
N ALA A 108 1.52 16.35 14.77
CA ALA A 108 2.77 15.72 14.35
C ALA A 108 3.60 16.66 13.49
N ASP A 109 4.92 16.62 13.69
CA ASP A 109 5.86 17.30 12.83
C ASP A 109 5.82 16.73 11.42
N ARG A 110 6.12 17.57 10.42
CA ARG A 110 6.27 17.08 9.04
C ARG A 110 7.49 16.16 8.97
N LEU A 111 7.35 15.04 8.25
CA LEU A 111 8.47 14.15 7.99
C LEU A 111 9.51 14.86 7.12
N GLY A 112 10.72 15.00 7.64
CA GLY A 112 11.86 15.64 6.97
C GLY A 112 13.14 15.39 7.74
N VAL A 113 14.29 15.79 7.19
CA VAL A 113 15.61 15.43 7.74
C VAL A 113 15.77 15.82 9.22
N ALA A 114 15.30 17.01 9.60
CA ALA A 114 15.39 17.49 10.98
C ALA A 114 14.48 16.71 11.96
N SER A 115 13.26 16.34 11.55
CA SER A 115 12.35 15.56 12.40
C SER A 115 12.79 14.10 12.47
N SER A 116 13.32 13.53 11.37
CA SER A 116 13.96 12.22 11.37
C SER A 116 15.16 12.16 12.31
N TRP A 117 16.04 13.17 12.30
CA TRP A 117 17.17 13.22 13.23
C TRP A 117 16.71 13.32 14.69
N ARG A 118 15.70 14.16 14.98
CA ARG A 118 15.11 14.24 16.32
C ARG A 118 14.50 12.91 16.75
N MET A 119 13.83 12.21 15.84
CA MET A 119 13.26 10.89 16.11
C MET A 119 14.33 9.86 16.44
N VAL A 120 15.43 9.81 15.67
CA VAL A 120 16.58 8.92 15.96
C VAL A 120 17.18 9.25 17.32
N ARG A 121 17.42 10.53 17.61
CA ARG A 121 17.95 10.96 18.91
C ARG A 121 17.01 10.57 20.05
N ALA A 122 15.71 10.80 19.89
CA ALA A 122 14.73 10.47 20.91
C ALA A 122 14.65 8.96 21.18
N PHE A 123 14.73 8.16 20.12
CA PHE A 123 14.79 6.70 20.22
C PHE A 123 16.05 6.23 20.96
N VAL A 124 17.23 6.74 20.59
CA VAL A 124 18.51 6.36 21.21
C VAL A 124 18.59 6.77 22.68
N LEU A 125 18.09 7.95 23.01
CA LEU A 125 18.11 8.47 24.39
C LEU A 125 16.92 8.00 25.24
N ASN A 126 16.04 7.15 24.68
CA ASN A 126 14.79 6.73 25.30
C ASN A 126 13.99 7.91 25.87
N SER A 127 13.96 9.02 25.14
CA SER A 127 13.28 10.25 25.56
C SER A 127 11.98 10.45 24.79
N PRO A 128 10.93 11.01 25.40
CA PRO A 128 9.66 11.23 24.73
C PRO A 128 9.80 12.22 23.57
N TYR A 129 9.10 11.94 22.46
CA TYR A 129 8.92 12.88 21.35
C TYR A 129 7.42 13.05 21.04
N PRO A 130 6.72 13.93 21.79
CA PRO A 130 5.25 14.07 21.72
C PRO A 130 4.70 14.59 20.39
N THR A 131 5.54 15.10 19.50
CA THR A 131 5.17 15.55 18.15
C THR A 131 5.89 14.77 17.05
N ALA A 132 6.31 13.53 17.32
CA ALA A 132 7.02 12.69 16.37
C ALA A 132 6.30 12.62 15.01
N PRO A 133 7.05 12.70 13.89
CA PRO A 133 6.48 12.54 12.57
C PRO A 133 6.10 11.08 12.32
N PHE A 134 5.14 10.84 11.43
CA PHE A 134 4.85 9.51 10.90
C PHE A 134 4.96 9.50 9.38
N SER A 135 4.99 8.28 8.83
CA SER A 135 5.07 8.05 7.38
C SER A 135 3.98 8.82 6.64
N THR A 136 4.31 9.36 5.46
CA THR A 136 3.32 10.04 4.62
C THR A 136 2.40 9.00 3.99
N LEU A 137 1.11 9.13 4.27
CA LEU A 137 0.05 8.36 3.64
C LEU A 137 -0.62 9.19 2.55
N TYR A 138 -1.04 8.50 1.50
CA TYR A 138 -1.61 9.11 0.31
C TYR A 138 -3.10 8.77 0.19
N LEU A 139 -3.91 9.80 -0.01
CA LEU A 139 -5.32 9.68 -0.35
C LEU A 139 -5.57 10.44 -1.65
N PHE A 140 -6.21 9.78 -2.63
CA PHE A 140 -6.36 10.32 -3.99
C PHE A 140 -5.04 10.72 -4.68
N GLY A 141 -3.92 10.08 -4.29
CA GLY A 141 -2.59 10.41 -4.81
C GLY A 141 -1.95 11.68 -4.21
N ARG A 142 -2.59 12.31 -3.21
CA ARG A 142 -2.06 13.44 -2.46
C ARG A 142 -1.67 13.00 -1.06
N GLY A 143 -0.48 13.42 -0.60
CA GLY A 143 -0.02 13.17 0.76
C GLY A 143 -0.83 13.96 1.80
N GLN A 144 -0.87 13.46 3.03
CA GLN A 144 -1.53 14.14 4.15
C GLN A 144 -0.99 15.58 4.38
N ASP A 145 -1.90 16.50 4.68
CA ASP A 145 -1.54 17.89 4.99
C ASP A 145 -1.17 18.11 6.46
N ILE A 146 -1.81 17.33 7.34
CA ILE A 146 -1.74 17.45 8.79
C ILE A 146 -1.92 16.07 9.41
N GLY A 147 -1.20 15.84 10.50
CA GLY A 147 -1.31 14.64 11.31
C GLY A 147 -1.37 15.00 12.79
N PHE A 148 -2.04 14.17 13.58
CA PHE A 148 -2.06 14.27 15.03
C PHE A 148 -1.59 12.96 15.62
N GLN A 149 -0.83 13.03 16.71
CA GLN A 149 -0.42 11.87 17.47
C GLN A 149 -0.60 12.11 18.97
N MET A 150 -0.79 11.03 19.71
CA MET A 150 -0.83 11.04 21.16
C MET A 150 0.32 10.17 21.66
N ALA A 151 1.19 10.74 22.49
CA ALA A 151 2.20 9.93 23.20
C ALA A 151 1.48 9.12 24.28
N ILE A 152 1.70 7.80 24.28
CA ILE A 152 1.17 6.85 25.27
C ILE A 152 2.26 6.57 26.28
#